data_AF-A0A9P3KGZ8-F1
#
_entry.id   AF-A0A9P3KGZ8-F1
#
_cell.length_a   1.000
_cell.length_b   1.000
_cell.length_c   1.000
_cell.angle_alpha   90.00
_cell.angle_beta   90.00
_cell.angle_gamma   90.00
#
_symmetry.space_group_name_H-M   'P 1'
#
loop_
_entity.id
_entity.type
_entity.pdbx_description
1 polymer ?
#
loop_
_entity_poly.entity_id
_entity_poly.type
_entity_poly.pdbx_seq_one_letter_code
_entity_poly.pdbx_strand_id
1 'polypeptide(L)'
;MRERQRRYNASYQQPDRQLEPRRRPRELLLGALLLAALLLHPAIVEGIPWDASQVPVIEDLRKAMTVSGQVVAFKGWNAGDDCTTAQVLTCDGQGMVTRIILFTTSGKYYGSIPSSIGTLLRLTSLHSAVIGKC
;
A
#
# COMPACT_ATOMS: atom_id res chain seq x y z
N MET A 1 59.14 67.43 27.83
CA MET A 1 59.12 66.01 27.43
C MET A 1 59.09 65.15 28.69
N ARG A 2 58.03 64.34 28.85
CA ARG A 2 57.61 63.57 30.05
C ARG A 2 56.71 64.36 31.03
N GLU A 3 55.64 63.70 31.45
CA GLU A 3 54.73 63.97 32.60
C GLU A 3 53.46 64.83 32.50
N ARG A 4 53.14 65.56 31.42
CA ARG A 4 51.83 66.27 31.36
C ARG A 4 50.69 65.55 30.64
N GLN A 5 50.95 64.48 29.90
CA GLN A 5 49.95 63.84 29.04
C GLN A 5 49.13 62.72 29.71
N ARG A 6 49.08 62.63 31.06
CA ARG A 6 48.37 61.56 31.78
C ARG A 6 47.22 62.01 32.67
N ARG A 7 46.84 63.29 32.69
CA ARG A 7 45.81 63.78 33.61
C ARG A 7 44.79 64.73 33.00
N TYR A 8 44.33 64.45 31.78
CA TYR A 8 43.13 65.11 31.29
C TYR A 8 42.19 64.07 30.70
N ASN A 9 41.31 63.60 31.59
CA ASN A 9 39.91 63.24 31.33
C ASN A 9 39.71 61.98 30.46
N ALA A 10 39.26 60.82 30.96
CA ALA A 10 38.42 60.56 32.12
C ALA A 10 37.22 61.52 32.23
N SER A 11 36.32 61.50 31.26
CA SER A 11 34.87 61.59 31.50
C SER A 11 34.10 61.53 30.18
N TYR A 12 32.94 60.88 30.27
CA TYR A 12 31.78 60.96 29.37
C TYR A 12 31.56 59.86 28.34
N GLN A 13 30.74 58.90 28.79
CA GLN A 13 29.42 58.55 28.22
C GLN A 13 29.34 57.55 27.04
N GLN A 14 28.92 56.33 27.40
CA GLN A 14 28.00 55.38 26.74
C GLN A 14 26.77 56.05 26.05
N PRO A 15 25.85 55.30 25.40
CA PRO A 15 25.92 54.12 24.50
C PRO A 15 24.94 54.30 23.28
N ASP A 16 24.63 53.19 22.60
CA ASP A 16 23.39 52.90 21.84
C ASP A 16 23.19 53.36 20.37
N ARG A 17 23.07 52.36 19.47
CA ARG A 17 21.91 52.02 18.60
C ARG A 17 22.39 51.27 17.34
N GLN A 18 22.15 49.95 17.29
CA GLN A 18 21.01 49.31 16.63
C GLN A 18 21.10 49.31 15.09
N LEU A 19 21.20 48.12 14.48
CA LEU A 19 20.28 47.64 13.44
C LEU A 19 20.55 46.15 13.12
N GLU A 20 19.51 45.35 13.38
CA GLU A 20 19.36 43.92 13.07
C GLU A 20 19.45 43.63 11.56
N PRO A 21 19.72 42.37 11.14
CA PRO A 21 18.57 41.50 10.89
C PRO A 21 18.73 40.08 11.45
N ARG A 22 17.76 39.73 12.32
CA ARG A 22 17.31 38.37 12.58
C ARG A 22 17.08 37.63 11.26
N ARG A 23 18.00 36.76 10.86
CA ARG A 23 17.67 35.62 10.00
C ARG A 23 17.74 34.36 10.84
N ARG A 24 16.56 33.87 11.22
CA ARG A 24 16.37 32.61 11.93
C ARG A 24 16.78 31.45 11.00
N PRO A 25 17.80 30.66 11.32
CA PRO A 25 18.24 29.54 10.47
C PRO A 25 17.42 28.24 10.67
N ARG A 26 16.29 28.30 11.38
CA ARG A 26 15.54 27.09 11.81
C ARG A 26 14.39 26.67 10.89
N GLU A 27 13.90 27.55 10.02
CA GLU A 27 12.74 27.25 9.15
C GLU A 27 13.12 26.44 7.90
N LEU A 28 14.34 26.62 7.37
CA LEU A 28 14.81 25.94 6.15
C LEU A 28 15.11 24.45 6.37
N LEU A 29 15.53 24.07 7.58
CA LEU A 29 15.81 22.66 7.92
C LEU A 29 14.52 21.84 8.03
N LEU A 30 13.44 22.42 8.57
CA LEU A 30 12.14 21.76 8.67
C LEU A 30 11.51 21.51 7.30
N GLY A 31 11.59 22.49 6.39
CA GLY A 31 11.11 22.34 5.02
C GLY A 31 11.86 21.25 4.24
N ALA A 32 13.19 21.20 4.37
CA ALA A 32 14.02 20.18 3.72
C ALA A 32 13.79 18.76 4.29
N LEU A 33 13.57 18.63 5.61
CA LEU A 33 13.24 17.35 6.23
C LEU A 33 11.85 16.83 5.84
N LEU A 34 10.85 17.71 5.67
CA LEU A 34 9.51 17.33 5.19
C LEU A 34 9.53 16.86 3.72
N LEU A 35 10.30 17.53 2.86
CA LEU A 35 10.49 17.12 1.46
C LEU A 35 11.25 15.80 1.35
N ALA A 36 12.31 15.61 2.15
CA ALA A 36 13.04 14.35 2.21
C ALA A 36 12.17 13.21 2.75
N ALA A 37 11.32 13.46 3.75
CA ALA A 37 10.36 12.49 4.24
C ALA A 37 9.35 12.09 3.15
N LEU A 38 8.77 13.05 2.42
CA LEU A 38 7.85 12.76 1.30
C LEU A 38 8.49 11.96 0.16
N LEU A 39 9.79 12.12 -0.08
CA LEU A 39 10.54 11.33 -1.06
C LEU A 39 10.99 9.94 -0.54
N LEU A 40 10.92 9.70 0.78
CA LEU A 40 11.25 8.42 1.41
C LEU A 40 10.04 7.57 1.78
N HIS A 41 8.80 8.00 1.48
CA HIS A 41 7.67 7.09 1.59
C HIS A 41 7.69 6.20 0.34
N PRO A 42 8.11 4.92 0.42
CA PRO A 42 7.64 3.99 -0.58
C PRO A 42 6.13 4.12 -0.56
N ALA A 43 5.52 4.43 -1.69
CA ALA A 43 4.09 4.24 -1.85
C ALA A 43 3.86 2.76 -1.53
N ILE A 44 3.48 2.48 -0.29
CA ILE A 44 3.02 1.17 0.11
C ILE A 44 1.74 1.04 -0.70
N VAL A 45 1.85 0.34 -1.83
CA VAL A 45 0.70 -0.23 -2.50
C VAL A 45 0.22 -1.29 -1.53
N GLU A 46 -0.50 -0.85 -0.49
CA GLU A 46 -1.22 -1.75 0.40
C GLU A 46 -2.18 -2.48 -0.53
N GLY A 47 -1.89 -3.76 -0.78
CA GLY A 47 -2.83 -4.65 -1.45
C GLY A 47 -4.16 -4.50 -0.74
N ILE A 48 -5.25 -4.35 -1.49
CA ILE A 48 -6.57 -4.21 -0.89
C ILE A 48 -6.79 -5.47 -0.04
N PRO A 49 -6.87 -5.35 1.30
CA PRO A 49 -7.01 -6.50 2.16
C PRO A 49 -8.36 -7.14 1.85
N TRP A 50 -8.38 -8.45 1.65
CA TRP A 50 -9.62 -9.14 1.35
C TRP A 50 -10.53 -9.20 2.58
N ASP A 51 -11.82 -9.41 2.34
CA ASP A 51 -12.73 -9.73 3.44
C ASP A 51 -12.52 -11.19 3.89
N ALA A 52 -12.03 -11.36 5.12
CA ALA A 52 -11.77 -12.67 5.71
C ALA A 52 -13.01 -13.58 5.82
N SER A 53 -14.23 -13.03 5.74
CA SER A 53 -15.45 -13.84 5.70
C SER A 53 -15.61 -14.65 4.41
N GLN A 54 -14.93 -14.25 3.32
CA GLN A 54 -15.00 -14.92 2.03
C GLN A 54 -13.98 -16.07 1.88
N VAL A 55 -12.97 -16.12 2.76
CA VAL A 55 -11.97 -17.22 2.82
C VAL A 55 -12.60 -18.61 2.71
N PRO A 56 -13.52 -19.00 3.61
CA PRO A 56 -14.04 -20.37 3.60
C PRO A 56 -14.75 -20.71 2.29
N VAL A 57 -15.42 -19.74 1.68
CA VAL A 57 -16.18 -19.93 0.43
C VAL A 57 -15.24 -20.19 -0.74
N ILE A 58 -14.17 -19.41 -0.84
CA ILE A 58 -13.15 -19.57 -1.88
C ILE A 58 -12.37 -20.87 -1.67
N GLU A 59 -12.09 -21.25 -0.42
CA GLU A 59 -11.51 -22.54 -0.08
C GLU A 59 -12.40 -23.72 -0.48
N ASP A 60 -13.70 -23.66 -0.21
CA ASP A 60 -14.66 -24.67 -0.64
C ASP A 60 -14.70 -24.79 -2.17
N LEU A 61 -14.72 -23.66 -2.87
CA LEU A 61 -14.66 -23.62 -4.33
C LEU A 61 -13.37 -24.25 -4.84
N ARG A 62 -12.22 -23.89 -4.25
CA ARG A 62 -10.92 -24.48 -4.58
C ARG A 62 -10.95 -25.99 -4.42
N LYS A 63 -11.42 -26.50 -3.27
CA LYS A 63 -11.52 -27.94 -3.01
C LYS A 63 -12.40 -28.63 -4.03
N ALA A 64 -13.60 -28.10 -4.29
CA ALA A 64 -14.53 -28.65 -5.27
C ALA A 64 -13.89 -28.75 -6.67
N MET A 65 -13.10 -27.75 -7.05
CA MET A 65 -12.45 -27.69 -8.36
C MET A 65 -11.16 -28.53 -8.43
N THR A 66 -10.46 -28.74 -7.31
CA THR A 66 -9.20 -29.51 -7.24
C THR A 66 -9.44 -31.01 -7.38
N VAL A 67 -10.61 -31.51 -6.95
CA VAL A 67 -11.02 -32.92 -7.14
C VAL A 67 -10.93 -33.34 -8.62
N SER A 68 -11.08 -32.40 -9.55
CA SER A 68 -10.98 -32.68 -10.99
C SER A 68 -9.55 -32.85 -11.51
N GLY A 69 -8.51 -32.45 -10.76
CA GLY A 69 -7.10 -32.49 -11.16
C GLY A 69 -6.72 -31.66 -12.39
N GLN A 70 -7.68 -30.98 -13.03
CA GLN A 70 -7.52 -30.29 -14.31
C GLN A 70 -7.71 -28.78 -14.23
N VAL A 71 -8.13 -28.29 -13.06
CA VAL A 71 -8.30 -26.86 -12.78
C VAL A 71 -6.99 -26.29 -12.29
N VAL A 72 -6.38 -25.42 -13.11
CA VAL A 72 -5.16 -24.66 -12.75
C VAL A 72 -5.50 -23.31 -12.09
N ALA A 73 -6.79 -23.00 -11.99
CA ALA A 73 -7.31 -21.73 -11.50
C ALA A 73 -6.67 -21.30 -10.17
N PHE A 74 -6.59 -22.22 -9.20
CA PHE A 74 -6.09 -21.93 -7.86
C PHE A 74 -4.62 -22.30 -7.65
N LYS A 75 -3.86 -22.53 -8.73
CA LYS A 75 -2.46 -22.91 -8.62
C LYS A 75 -1.64 -21.77 -8.02
N GLY A 76 -1.04 -22.02 -6.86
CA GLY A 76 -0.21 -21.04 -6.14
C GLY A 76 -0.99 -20.08 -5.24
N TRP A 77 -2.31 -20.22 -5.16
CA TRP A 77 -3.12 -19.46 -4.21
C TRP A 77 -3.19 -20.17 -2.84
N ASN A 78 -3.01 -19.39 -1.77
CA ASN A 78 -3.13 -19.80 -0.38
C ASN A 78 -4.22 -18.98 0.33
N ALA A 79 -4.83 -19.59 1.36
CA ALA A 79 -5.75 -18.88 2.23
C ALA A 79 -5.03 -17.72 2.92
N GLY A 80 -5.48 -16.49 2.65
CA GLY A 80 -4.87 -15.26 3.17
C GLY A 80 -4.00 -14.51 2.17
N ASP A 81 -3.79 -15.04 0.97
CA ASP A 81 -3.19 -14.28 -0.13
C ASP A 81 -4.11 -13.11 -0.54
N ASP A 82 -3.51 -11.95 -0.85
CA ASP A 82 -4.25 -10.76 -1.27
C ASP A 82 -5.07 -11.04 -2.53
N CYS A 83 -6.22 -10.38 -2.65
CA CYS A 83 -7.12 -10.63 -3.79
C CYS A 83 -6.50 -10.32 -5.16
N THR A 84 -5.46 -9.50 -5.21
CA THR A 84 -4.70 -9.16 -6.43
C THR A 84 -3.70 -10.23 -6.87
N THR A 85 -3.31 -11.13 -5.97
CA THR A 85 -2.36 -12.22 -6.27
C THR A 85 -3.05 -13.45 -6.86
N ALA A 86 -4.33 -13.63 -6.54
CA ALA A 86 -5.16 -14.67 -7.12
C ALA A 86 -5.52 -14.32 -8.57
N GLN A 87 -4.84 -14.92 -9.56
CA GLN A 87 -5.11 -14.70 -11.00
C GLN A 87 -6.56 -14.99 -11.44
N VAL A 88 -7.34 -15.62 -10.56
CA VAL A 88 -8.68 -16.12 -10.83
C VAL A 88 -9.78 -15.37 -10.11
N LEU A 89 -9.42 -14.47 -9.20
CA LEU A 89 -10.37 -13.66 -8.45
C LEU A 89 -10.17 -12.20 -8.82
N THR A 90 -11.24 -11.44 -8.77
CA THR A 90 -11.18 -9.98 -8.78
C THR A 90 -12.01 -9.49 -7.62
N CYS A 91 -11.44 -8.59 -6.82
CA CYS A 91 -12.15 -7.92 -5.75
C CYS A 91 -12.44 -6.47 -6.10
N ASP A 92 -13.46 -5.91 -5.46
CA ASP A 92 -13.68 -4.48 -5.44
C ASP A 92 -12.72 -3.75 -4.48
N GLY A 93 -12.87 -2.42 -4.38
CA GLY A 93 -12.09 -1.58 -3.47
C GLY A 93 -12.30 -1.86 -1.98
N GLN A 94 -13.18 -2.78 -1.61
CA GLN A 94 -13.46 -3.19 -0.23
C GLN A 94 -12.99 -4.63 0.05
N GLY A 95 -12.31 -5.27 -0.90
CA GLY A 95 -11.79 -6.64 -0.72
C GLY A 95 -12.85 -7.72 -0.91
N MET A 96 -14.00 -7.40 -1.50
CA MET A 96 -15.08 -8.37 -1.77
C MET A 96 -14.96 -8.92 -3.18
N VAL A 97 -15.05 -10.23 -3.34
CA VAL A 97 -14.98 -10.91 -4.63
C VAL A 97 -16.17 -10.50 -5.52
N THR A 98 -15.85 -9.93 -6.67
CA THR A 98 -16.81 -9.49 -7.68
C THR A 98 -16.79 -10.33 -8.95
N ARG A 99 -15.66 -10.97 -9.25
CA ARG A 99 -15.49 -11.83 -10.41
C ARG A 99 -14.64 -13.06 -10.07
N ILE A 100 -15.04 -14.19 -10.63
CA ILE A 100 -14.30 -15.46 -10.58
C ILE A 100 -14.13 -15.97 -12.01
N ILE A 101 -12.90 -16.30 -12.38
CA ILE A 101 -12.57 -16.93 -13.66
C ILE A 101 -11.92 -18.27 -13.38
N LEU A 102 -12.58 -19.35 -13.76
CA LEU A 102 -12.03 -20.70 -13.63
C LEU A 102 -11.28 -21.07 -14.90
N PHE A 103 -10.02 -21.49 -14.77
CA PHE A 103 -9.22 -21.97 -15.90
C PHE A 103 -9.07 -23.49 -15.90
N THR A 104 -9.35 -24.13 -17.03
CA THR A 104 -9.13 -25.58 -17.25
C THR A 104 -8.24 -25.80 -18.46
N THR A 105 -7.44 -26.86 -18.45
CA THR A 105 -6.60 -27.26 -19.60
C THR A 105 -7.29 -28.30 -20.49
N SER A 106 -8.32 -28.97 -19.99
CA SER A 106 -9.03 -30.04 -20.70
C SER A 106 -10.36 -29.60 -21.32
N GLY A 107 -10.79 -28.37 -21.03
CA GLY A 107 -12.11 -27.87 -21.39
C GLY A 107 -13.25 -28.43 -20.54
N LYS A 108 -12.94 -29.24 -19.51
CA LYS A 108 -13.95 -29.87 -18.65
C LYS A 108 -13.70 -29.49 -17.20
N TYR A 109 -14.79 -29.30 -16.48
CA TYR A 109 -14.82 -29.21 -15.02
C TYR A 109 -15.60 -30.42 -14.53
N TYR A 110 -15.06 -31.09 -13.51
CA TYR A 110 -15.71 -32.22 -12.85
C TYR A 110 -16.04 -31.83 -11.42
N GLY A 111 -17.20 -32.26 -10.93
CA GLY A 111 -17.73 -31.90 -9.62
C GLY A 111 -18.87 -30.89 -9.70
N SER A 112 -19.24 -30.36 -8.54
CA SER A 112 -20.32 -29.40 -8.40
C SER A 112 -19.79 -28.08 -7.87
N ILE A 113 -20.36 -26.98 -8.34
CA ILE A 113 -20.12 -25.67 -7.72
C ILE A 113 -20.71 -25.74 -6.30
N PRO A 114 -19.92 -25.45 -5.24
CA PRO A 114 -20.42 -25.54 -3.88
C PRO A 114 -21.49 -24.48 -3.64
N SER A 115 -22.52 -24.82 -2.88
CA SER A 115 -23.62 -23.91 -2.55
C SER A 115 -23.16 -22.66 -1.79
N SER A 116 -22.02 -22.74 -1.10
CA SER A 116 -21.39 -21.60 -0.43
C SER A 116 -21.08 -20.45 -1.37
N ILE A 117 -20.98 -20.67 -2.70
CA ILE A 117 -20.79 -19.58 -3.67
C ILE A 117 -21.92 -18.53 -3.63
N GLY A 118 -23.13 -18.93 -3.22
CA GLY A 118 -24.28 -18.02 -3.07
C GLY A 118 -24.11 -16.98 -1.96
N THR A 119 -23.11 -17.13 -1.10
CA THR A 119 -22.79 -16.15 -0.05
C THR A 119 -21.92 -14.99 -0.55
N LEU A 120 -21.36 -15.09 -1.76
CA LEU A 120 -20.61 -14.01 -2.39
C LEU A 120 -21.57 -12.96 -2.97
N LEU A 121 -22.14 -12.14 -2.08
CA LEU A 121 -23.22 -11.20 -2.42
C LEU A 121 -22.83 -10.14 -3.48
N ARG A 122 -21.52 -9.89 -3.66
CA ARG A 122 -21.01 -8.95 -4.67
C ARG A 122 -20.52 -9.62 -5.94
N LEU A 123 -20.62 -10.95 -6.04
CA LEU A 123 -20.23 -11.68 -7.24
C LEU A 123 -21.17 -11.31 -8.39
N THR A 124 -20.63 -10.61 -9.38
CA THR A 124 -21.38 -10.20 -10.57
C THR A 124 -21.05 -11.08 -11.77
N SER A 125 -19.91 -11.78 -11.73
CA SER A 125 -19.39 -12.51 -12.87
C SER A 125 -18.73 -13.82 -12.44
N LEU A 126 -19.22 -14.94 -12.97
CA LEU A 126 -18.57 -16.24 -12.87
C LEU A 126 -18.38 -16.80 -14.27
N HIS A 127 -17.12 -16.99 -14.70
CA HIS A 127 -16.80 -17.43 -16.05
C HIS A 127 -15.85 -18.63 -16.01
N SER A 128 -15.90 -19.44 -17.06
CA SER A 128 -14.93 -20.49 -17.32
C SER A 128 -14.16 -20.18 -18.61
N ALA A 129 -12.87 -20.53 -18.62
CA ALA A 129 -12.00 -20.37 -19.77
C ALA A 129 -11.08 -21.58 -19.91
N VAL A 130 -10.79 -21.95 -21.16
CA VAL A 130 -9.88 -23.05 -21.48
C VAL A 130 -8.54 -22.47 -21.87
N ILE A 131 -7.49 -22.84 -21.13
CA ILE A 131 -6.11 -22.50 -21.50
C ILE A 131 -5.62 -23.63 -22.41
N GLY A 132 -5.56 -23.37 -23.71
CA GLY A 132 -4.95 -24.28 -24.67
C GLY A 132 -3.47 -24.47 -24.36
N LYS A 133 -2.97 -25.70 -24.52
CA LYS A 133 -1.52 -25.91 -24.55
C LYS A 133 -1.01 -25.29 -25.86
N CYS A 134 -0.19 -24.25 -25.76
CA CYS A 134 0.63 -23.78 -26.88
C CYS A 134 1.62 -24.86 -27.30
#